data_AF-A0A200QVX5-F1
#
_entry.id   AF-A0A200QVX5-F1
#
_cell.length_a   1.000
_cell.length_b   1.000
_cell.length_c   1.000
_cell.angle_alpha   90.00
_cell.angle_beta   90.00
_cell.angle_gamma   90.00
#
_symmetry.space_group_name_H-M   'P 1'
#
loop_
_entity.id
_entity.type
_entity.pdbx_description
1 polymer ?
#
loop_
_entity_poly.entity_id
_entity_poly.type
_entity_poly.pdbx_seq_one_letter_code
_entity_poly.pdbx_strand_id
1 'polypeptide(L)'
;MEIQMNHVAGSPSSSSSDPNSYQNPNPNQMQSWWEAISKARSRIHVLSSILSSSSSPSISSLADSDRPARSLLESSEAYLSLSSSLSHPHSGSGDDPLCQWLYETFQSSDPDLRLVVLSFVPLLSGLYLSRIISLASDSPSPSLAGFEAVLLSIYGSEVKARAGKPILISIPDLSQPSLYDAPRNKQSSRVSVQSRQSVGVLSAPLEPQLAVKSTKRACIVAVALDCYYKQISQMPSWSKVDLCQFAADWAGKNCPCRYEFDTDEIGNENGNGDFSLNGNGNGNGNDIEIRDSEEENEVGETVEVMGKLRIGDDCNEDGVSRGVRIPLPWELLQPVLRILGHCLLAPLNSQEVRDSASVAIRCLYARANHDIVPQAILATRSLIQLDKRARLAAKEAAIANAASNANTPSKAKKPEILLMSK
;
A
#
# COMPACT_ATOMS: atom_id res chain seq x y z
N MET A 1 14.81 -22.08 73.51
CA MET A 1 14.48 -22.81 72.27
C MET A 1 15.25 -22.13 71.16
N GLU A 2 16.57 -22.23 71.23
CA GLU A 2 17.39 -23.25 70.57
C GLU A 2 17.53 -22.99 69.05
N ILE A 3 18.79 -22.75 68.75
CA ILE A 3 19.45 -22.33 67.53
C ILE A 3 19.72 -23.59 66.68
N GLN A 4 19.64 -23.51 65.36
CA GLN A 4 20.75 -23.99 64.52
C GLN A 4 20.71 -23.50 63.08
N MET A 5 21.75 -22.74 62.75
CA MET A 5 22.34 -22.64 61.42
C MET A 5 22.87 -24.00 60.97
N ASN A 6 22.93 -24.23 59.65
CA ASN A 6 24.09 -24.87 59.04
C ASN A 6 24.27 -24.43 57.58
N HIS A 7 25.47 -23.95 57.30
CA HIS A 7 26.08 -23.79 55.98
C HIS A 7 26.66 -25.14 55.52
N VAL A 8 26.84 -25.34 54.20
CA VAL A 8 28.12 -25.65 53.50
C VAL A 8 27.91 -26.50 52.21
N ALA A 9 28.43 -25.93 51.11
CA ALA A 9 29.07 -26.48 49.89
C ALA A 9 28.36 -27.42 48.90
N GLY A 10 28.46 -27.04 47.62
CA GLY A 10 28.34 -27.90 46.44
C GLY A 10 28.37 -27.11 45.13
N SER A 11 29.53 -27.08 44.47
CA SER A 11 29.87 -26.44 43.18
C SER A 11 29.06 -26.99 41.96
N PRO A 12 29.18 -26.39 40.76
CA PRO A 12 28.19 -26.51 39.68
C PRO A 12 28.42 -27.77 38.83
N SER A 13 27.38 -28.56 38.66
CA SER A 13 27.38 -29.66 37.68
C SER A 13 27.00 -29.12 36.31
N SER A 14 28.03 -28.96 35.48
CA SER A 14 27.99 -28.98 34.03
C SER A 14 27.19 -30.19 33.53
N SER A 15 26.02 -29.97 32.94
CA SER A 15 25.40 -30.96 32.06
C SER A 15 25.90 -30.70 30.64
N SER A 16 26.81 -31.56 30.24
CA SER A 16 27.23 -31.84 28.87
C SER A 16 26.08 -31.73 27.88
N SER A 17 26.30 -30.94 26.83
CA SER A 17 25.54 -30.98 25.60
C SER A 17 25.70 -32.35 24.94
N ASP A 18 24.70 -33.21 25.08
CA ASP A 18 24.55 -34.40 24.25
C ASP A 18 24.14 -33.97 22.83
N PRO A 19 24.94 -34.29 21.80
CA PRO A 19 24.62 -33.96 20.42
C PRO A 19 23.79 -35.11 19.86
N ASN A 20 22.52 -35.23 20.24
CA ASN A 20 21.50 -36.01 19.51
C ASN A 20 20.14 -35.94 20.22
N SER A 21 19.49 -34.76 20.20
CA SER A 21 18.05 -34.70 20.37
C SER A 21 17.40 -34.70 18.99
N TYR A 22 17.14 -35.89 18.45
CA TYR A 22 16.17 -36.04 17.38
C TYR A 22 14.83 -35.47 17.88
N GLN A 23 14.46 -34.29 17.37
CA GLN A 23 13.17 -33.67 17.65
C GLN A 23 12.06 -34.61 17.18
N ASN A 24 11.39 -35.24 18.14
CA ASN A 24 10.13 -35.92 17.87
C ASN A 24 9.12 -34.88 17.36
N PRO A 25 8.49 -35.06 16.19
CA PRO A 25 7.49 -34.11 15.71
C PRO A 25 6.30 -34.12 16.66
N ASN A 26 5.93 -32.96 17.17
CA ASN A 26 4.77 -32.81 18.06
C ASN A 26 3.49 -33.27 17.30
N PRO A 27 2.79 -34.33 17.74
CA PRO A 27 1.67 -34.92 17.00
C PRO A 27 0.52 -33.92 16.75
N ASN A 28 0.39 -32.91 17.61
CA ASN A 28 -0.61 -31.85 17.49
C ASN A 28 -0.38 -30.91 16.29
N GLN A 29 0.87 -30.76 15.86
CA GLN A 29 1.22 -29.88 14.74
C GLN A 29 0.79 -30.49 13.40
N MET A 30 1.02 -31.79 13.23
CA MET A 30 0.63 -32.50 12.02
C MET A 30 -0.90 -32.58 11.89
N GLN A 31 -1.61 -32.80 12.99
CA GLN A 31 -3.07 -32.79 13.02
C GLN A 31 -3.64 -31.40 12.64
N SER A 32 -3.14 -30.33 13.24
CA SER A 32 -3.56 -28.96 12.90
C SER A 32 -3.29 -28.60 11.43
N TRP A 33 -2.20 -29.12 10.86
CA TRP A 33 -1.85 -28.92 9.46
C TRP A 33 -2.84 -29.64 8.52
N TRP A 34 -3.17 -30.90 8.78
CA TRP A 34 -4.17 -31.64 8.00
C TRP A 34 -5.57 -31.03 8.11
N GLU A 35 -5.95 -30.53 9.29
CA GLU A 35 -7.21 -29.81 9.49
C GLU A 35 -7.29 -28.52 8.67
N ALA A 36 -6.19 -27.75 8.61
CA ALA A 36 -6.10 -26.55 7.78
C ALA A 36 -6.27 -26.90 6.29
N ILE A 37 -5.58 -27.93 5.80
CA ILE A 37 -5.70 -28.40 4.41
C ILE A 37 -7.12 -28.86 4.10
N SER A 38 -7.70 -29.72 4.95
CA SER A 38 -9.06 -30.22 4.78
C SER A 38 -10.08 -29.07 4.74
N LYS A 39 -9.93 -28.08 5.62
CA LYS A 39 -10.75 -26.88 5.63
C LYS A 39 -10.57 -26.07 4.35
N ALA A 40 -9.34 -25.82 3.90
CA ALA A 40 -9.08 -25.09 2.66
C ALA A 40 -9.70 -25.77 1.45
N ARG A 41 -9.58 -27.11 1.34
CA ARG A 41 -10.23 -27.91 0.30
C ARG A 41 -11.74 -27.74 0.30
N SER A 42 -12.36 -27.86 1.48
CA SER A 42 -13.81 -27.69 1.62
C SER A 42 -14.27 -26.30 1.15
N ARG A 43 -13.52 -25.23 1.51
CA ARG A 43 -13.84 -23.87 1.08
C ARG A 43 -13.68 -23.70 -0.43
N ILE A 44 -12.66 -24.30 -1.04
CA ILE A 44 -12.44 -24.25 -2.50
C ILE A 44 -13.57 -24.97 -3.26
N HIS A 45 -14.04 -26.13 -2.78
CA HIS A 45 -15.17 -26.82 -3.41
C HIS A 45 -16.47 -26.00 -3.31
N VAL A 46 -16.74 -25.39 -2.14
CA VAL A 46 -17.88 -24.47 -1.99
C VAL A 46 -17.75 -23.28 -2.95
N LEU A 47 -16.57 -22.67 -3.04
CA LEU A 47 -16.29 -21.58 -3.96
C LEU A 47 -16.53 -21.98 -5.42
N SER A 48 -16.03 -23.15 -5.81
CA SER A 48 -16.24 -23.69 -7.14
C SER A 48 -17.73 -23.90 -7.44
N SER A 49 -18.53 -24.35 -6.47
CA SER A 49 -19.98 -24.51 -6.66
C SER A 49 -20.71 -23.17 -6.86
N ILE A 50 -20.27 -22.11 -6.17
CA ILE A 50 -20.83 -20.75 -6.31
C ILE A 50 -20.47 -20.17 -7.68
N LEU A 51 -19.26 -20.41 -8.16
CA LEU A 51 -18.75 -19.85 -9.42
C LEU A 51 -19.10 -20.70 -10.65
N SER A 52 -19.53 -21.96 -10.50
CA SER A 52 -19.88 -22.84 -11.63
C SER A 52 -21.05 -22.33 -12.48
N SER A 53 -21.80 -21.34 -12.01
CA SER A 53 -22.78 -20.60 -12.83
C SER A 53 -22.13 -19.69 -13.88
N SER A 54 -20.83 -19.39 -13.73
CA SER A 54 -20.00 -18.58 -14.61
C SER A 54 -18.94 -19.48 -15.24
N SER A 55 -18.93 -19.59 -16.57
CA SER A 55 -18.10 -20.52 -17.35
C SER A 55 -16.58 -20.39 -17.14
N SER A 56 -16.00 -21.02 -16.11
CA SER A 56 -14.54 -21.02 -15.87
C SER A 56 -13.96 -22.45 -15.75
N PRO A 57 -12.67 -22.67 -16.10
CA PRO A 57 -11.96 -23.90 -15.80
C PRO A 57 -11.89 -24.14 -14.29
N SER A 58 -11.76 -25.42 -13.89
CA SER A 58 -12.16 -25.87 -12.56
C SER A 58 -11.23 -25.36 -11.45
N ILE A 59 -11.64 -24.28 -10.77
CA ILE A 59 -11.08 -23.82 -9.47
C ILE A 59 -10.96 -24.99 -8.47
N SER A 60 -11.80 -26.02 -8.64
CA SER A 60 -11.74 -27.28 -7.89
C SER A 60 -10.38 -27.98 -7.94
N SER A 61 -9.59 -27.87 -9.01
CA SER A 61 -8.26 -28.50 -9.09
C SER A 61 -7.26 -27.90 -8.10
N LEU A 62 -7.47 -26.66 -7.66
CA LEU A 62 -6.64 -26.02 -6.64
C LEU A 62 -6.81 -26.68 -5.27
N ALA A 63 -7.92 -27.40 -5.04
CA ALA A 63 -8.13 -28.16 -3.81
C ALA A 63 -7.13 -29.32 -3.69
N ASP A 64 -6.68 -29.89 -4.81
CA ASP A 64 -5.82 -31.06 -4.81
C ASP A 64 -4.34 -30.74 -4.53
N SER A 65 -3.97 -29.45 -4.43
CA SER A 65 -2.61 -29.05 -4.13
C SER A 65 -2.20 -29.34 -2.67
N ASP A 66 -0.89 -29.32 -2.41
CA ASP A 66 -0.31 -29.49 -1.08
C ASP A 66 -0.63 -28.30 -0.15
N ARG A 67 -0.90 -27.13 -0.72
CA ARG A 67 -1.25 -25.89 0.00
C ARG A 67 -2.43 -25.19 -0.68
N PRO A 68 -3.65 -25.72 -0.55
CA PRO A 68 -4.80 -25.26 -1.33
C PRO A 68 -5.09 -23.76 -1.17
N ALA A 69 -4.99 -23.24 0.06
CA ALA A 69 -5.24 -21.82 0.34
C ALA A 69 -4.20 -20.89 -0.34
N ARG A 70 -2.91 -21.26 -0.37
CA ARG A 70 -1.89 -20.48 -1.09
C ARG A 70 -2.04 -20.61 -2.60
N SER A 71 -2.33 -21.81 -3.11
CA SER A 71 -2.61 -22.00 -4.54
C SER A 71 -3.80 -21.15 -5.00
N LEU A 72 -4.83 -21.00 -4.15
CA LEU A 72 -5.96 -20.10 -4.41
C LEU A 72 -5.55 -18.62 -4.40
N LEU A 73 -4.71 -18.20 -3.44
CA LEU A 73 -4.20 -16.82 -3.35
C LEU A 73 -3.39 -16.40 -4.58
N GLU A 74 -2.57 -17.31 -5.11
CA GLU A 74 -1.65 -17.06 -6.22
C GLU A 74 -2.30 -17.25 -7.60
N SER A 75 -3.47 -17.89 -7.68
CA SER A 75 -4.15 -18.20 -8.94
C SER A 75 -4.79 -16.96 -9.59
N SER A 76 -4.29 -16.59 -10.76
CA SER A 76 -4.85 -15.52 -11.59
C SER A 76 -6.26 -15.85 -12.09
N GLU A 77 -6.52 -17.10 -12.48
CA GLU A 77 -7.85 -17.53 -12.96
C GLU A 77 -8.91 -17.46 -11.86
N ALA A 78 -8.54 -17.86 -10.63
CA ALA A 78 -9.41 -17.72 -9.48
C ALA A 78 -9.71 -16.24 -9.21
N TYR A 79 -8.68 -15.38 -9.21
CA TYR A 79 -8.86 -13.93 -9.06
C TYR A 79 -9.83 -13.36 -10.11
N LEU A 80 -9.62 -13.62 -11.40
CA LEU A 80 -10.48 -13.11 -12.48
C LEU A 80 -11.94 -13.57 -12.34
N SER A 81 -12.16 -14.81 -11.90
CA SER A 81 -13.50 -15.36 -11.70
C SER A 81 -14.20 -14.71 -10.50
N LEU A 82 -13.49 -14.51 -9.39
CA LEU A 82 -14.04 -13.83 -8.21
C LEU A 82 -14.24 -12.34 -8.46
N SER A 83 -13.27 -11.68 -9.08
CA SER A 83 -13.31 -10.23 -9.30
C SER A 83 -14.42 -9.85 -10.28
N SER A 84 -14.61 -10.62 -11.36
CA SER A 84 -15.74 -10.43 -12.27
C SER A 84 -17.08 -10.62 -11.56
N SER A 85 -17.23 -11.67 -10.73
CA SER A 85 -18.45 -11.91 -9.95
C SER A 85 -18.73 -10.77 -8.96
N LEU A 86 -17.75 -10.34 -8.18
CA LEU A 86 -17.89 -9.22 -7.22
C LEU A 86 -18.19 -7.89 -7.92
N SER A 87 -17.64 -7.68 -9.12
CA SER A 87 -17.82 -6.46 -9.90
C SER A 87 -19.21 -6.32 -10.51
N HIS A 88 -20.01 -7.39 -10.55
CA HIS A 88 -21.40 -7.30 -11.03
C HIS A 88 -22.21 -6.29 -10.19
N PRO A 89 -23.03 -5.42 -10.82
CA PRO A 89 -23.79 -4.39 -10.12
C PRO A 89 -24.71 -4.91 -8.99
N HIS A 90 -25.14 -6.17 -9.10
CA HIS A 90 -26.03 -6.83 -8.13
C HIS A 90 -25.31 -7.58 -7.01
N SER A 91 -23.97 -7.66 -7.05
CA SER A 91 -23.18 -8.28 -5.98
C SER A 91 -23.07 -7.37 -4.75
N GLY A 92 -22.88 -7.97 -3.59
CA GLY A 92 -22.71 -7.26 -2.32
C GLY A 92 -23.94 -7.26 -1.42
N SER A 93 -25.04 -7.91 -1.83
CA SER A 93 -26.24 -8.08 -1.01
C SER A 93 -26.01 -9.06 0.14
N GLY A 94 -26.87 -8.99 1.17
CA GLY A 94 -26.79 -9.91 2.31
C GLY A 94 -26.98 -11.38 1.92
N ASP A 95 -27.68 -11.63 0.82
CA ASP A 95 -27.94 -12.97 0.29
C ASP A 95 -26.91 -13.40 -0.77
N ASP A 96 -25.88 -12.59 -1.03
CA ASP A 96 -24.82 -12.92 -1.99
C ASP A 96 -23.96 -14.08 -1.45
N PRO A 97 -24.00 -15.27 -2.09
CA PRO A 97 -23.27 -16.44 -1.62
C PRO A 97 -21.76 -16.24 -1.62
N LEU A 98 -21.23 -15.37 -2.49
CA LEU A 98 -19.80 -15.06 -2.54
C LEU A 98 -19.39 -14.18 -1.35
N CYS A 99 -20.24 -13.23 -0.94
CA CYS A 99 -20.02 -12.44 0.28
C CYS A 99 -20.06 -13.32 1.53
N GLN A 100 -21.04 -14.24 1.61
CA GLN A 100 -21.11 -15.23 2.67
C GLN A 100 -19.85 -16.12 2.68
N TRP A 101 -19.39 -16.53 1.49
CA TRP A 101 -18.17 -17.32 1.38
C TRP A 101 -16.95 -16.56 1.91
N LEU A 102 -16.76 -15.30 1.54
CA LEU A 102 -15.67 -14.46 2.03
C LEU A 102 -15.73 -14.28 3.55
N TYR A 103 -16.92 -14.02 4.10
CA TYR A 103 -17.14 -13.86 5.54
C TYR A 103 -16.74 -15.12 6.31
N GLU A 104 -17.28 -16.29 5.95
CA GLU A 104 -16.99 -17.56 6.62
C GLU A 104 -15.52 -18.00 6.44
N THR A 105 -14.93 -17.75 5.26
CA THR A 105 -13.53 -18.06 5.00
C THR A 105 -12.62 -17.22 5.91
N PHE A 106 -12.93 -15.95 6.14
CA PHE A 106 -12.16 -15.09 7.04
C PHE A 106 -12.29 -15.50 8.52
N GLN A 107 -13.46 -15.99 8.93
CA GLN A 107 -13.68 -16.51 10.28
C GLN A 107 -12.94 -17.82 10.56
N SER A 108 -12.33 -18.45 9.56
CA SER A 108 -11.48 -19.62 9.75
C SER A 108 -10.28 -19.31 10.67
N SER A 109 -9.75 -20.32 11.36
CA SER A 109 -8.52 -20.22 12.15
C SER A 109 -7.25 -20.28 11.29
N ASP A 110 -7.39 -20.66 10.01
CA ASP A 110 -6.28 -20.83 9.08
C ASP A 110 -5.79 -19.45 8.59
N PRO A 111 -4.54 -19.06 8.87
CA PRO A 111 -4.00 -17.79 8.42
C PRO A 111 -3.96 -17.68 6.89
N ASP A 112 -3.72 -18.77 6.15
CA ASP A 112 -3.61 -18.73 4.70
C ASP A 112 -4.97 -18.47 4.05
N LEU A 113 -6.06 -19.03 4.58
CA LEU A 113 -7.43 -18.70 4.15
C LEU A 113 -7.81 -17.25 4.49
N ARG A 114 -7.37 -16.72 5.63
CA ARG A 114 -7.56 -15.29 5.95
C ARG A 114 -6.81 -14.40 4.97
N LEU A 115 -5.60 -14.79 4.55
CA LEU A 115 -4.83 -14.06 3.54
C LEU A 115 -5.58 -14.01 2.20
N VAL A 116 -6.23 -15.11 1.79
CA VAL A 116 -7.10 -15.12 0.59
C VAL A 116 -8.19 -14.06 0.70
N VAL A 117 -8.87 -13.92 1.85
CA VAL A 117 -9.92 -12.89 1.98
C VAL A 117 -9.32 -11.49 2.02
N LEU A 118 -8.19 -11.31 2.72
CA LEU A 118 -7.51 -10.02 2.80
C LEU A 118 -7.04 -9.53 1.43
N SER A 119 -6.62 -10.40 0.51
CA SER A 119 -6.21 -9.99 -0.83
C SER A 119 -7.36 -9.41 -1.67
N PHE A 120 -8.62 -9.69 -1.34
CA PHE A 120 -9.78 -9.04 -1.97
C PHE A 120 -10.22 -7.74 -1.28
N VAL A 121 -9.60 -7.34 -0.16
CA VAL A 121 -9.98 -6.11 0.56
C VAL A 121 -9.87 -4.84 -0.31
N PRO A 122 -8.81 -4.64 -1.12
CA PRO A 122 -8.77 -3.51 -2.05
C PRO A 122 -9.96 -3.47 -3.00
N LEU A 123 -10.28 -4.59 -3.64
CA LEU A 123 -11.42 -4.72 -4.55
C LEU A 123 -12.75 -4.46 -3.85
N LEU A 124 -12.98 -5.10 -2.70
CA LEU A 124 -14.20 -4.93 -1.91
C LEU A 124 -14.37 -3.48 -1.44
N SER A 125 -13.29 -2.85 -0.98
CA SER A 125 -13.30 -1.45 -0.54
C SER A 125 -13.61 -0.51 -1.70
N GLY A 126 -12.99 -0.75 -2.86
CA GLY A 126 -13.24 -0.06 -4.12
C GLY A 126 -14.70 -0.09 -4.53
N LEU A 127 -15.23 -1.30 -4.72
CA LEU A 127 -16.61 -1.51 -5.13
C LEU A 127 -17.61 -0.98 -4.12
N TYR A 128 -17.39 -1.23 -2.83
CA TYR A 128 -18.27 -0.76 -1.75
C TYR A 128 -18.36 0.77 -1.71
N LEU A 129 -17.23 1.47 -1.68
CA LEU A 129 -17.21 2.92 -1.60
C LEU A 129 -17.78 3.59 -2.85
N SER A 130 -17.43 3.08 -4.04
CA SER A 130 -17.95 3.59 -5.31
C SER A 130 -19.46 3.38 -5.42
N ARG A 131 -19.96 2.19 -5.07
CA ARG A 131 -21.40 1.89 -5.15
C ARG A 131 -22.20 2.75 -4.18
N ILE A 132 -21.80 2.88 -2.91
CA ILE A 132 -22.56 3.69 -1.92
C ILE A 132 -22.85 5.10 -2.41
N ILE A 133 -21.92 5.71 -3.12
CA ILE A 133 -22.07 7.08 -3.61
C ILE A 133 -22.98 7.11 -4.83
N SER A 134 -22.90 6.10 -5.70
CA SER A 134 -23.84 5.93 -6.82
C SER A 134 -25.27 5.61 -6.34
N LEU A 135 -25.43 4.86 -5.24
CA LEU A 135 -26.72 4.55 -4.61
C LEU A 135 -27.48 5.81 -4.16
N ALA A 136 -26.78 6.91 -3.88
CA ALA A 136 -27.40 8.16 -3.48
C ALA A 136 -28.09 8.91 -4.64
N SER A 137 -27.84 8.50 -5.90
CA SER A 137 -28.17 9.32 -7.07
C SER A 137 -29.35 8.82 -7.93
N ASP A 138 -29.73 7.54 -7.96
CA ASP A 138 -30.98 7.07 -8.60
C ASP A 138 -31.26 5.55 -8.45
N SER A 139 -32.54 5.17 -8.34
CA SER A 139 -33.12 3.80 -8.37
C SER A 139 -32.93 2.88 -7.13
N PRO A 140 -33.83 1.90 -6.87
CA PRO A 140 -33.72 0.96 -5.75
C PRO A 140 -32.59 -0.01 -6.02
N SER A 141 -31.43 0.37 -5.54
CA SER A 141 -30.19 -0.36 -5.70
C SER A 141 -30.11 -1.47 -4.65
N PRO A 142 -29.42 -2.58 -4.99
CA PRO A 142 -29.30 -3.73 -4.10
C PRO A 142 -28.59 -3.32 -2.80
N SER A 143 -29.03 -3.90 -1.68
CA SER A 143 -28.34 -3.71 -0.40
C SER A 143 -26.86 -4.07 -0.53
N LEU A 144 -25.98 -3.34 0.17
CA LEU A 144 -24.54 -3.67 0.23
C LEU A 144 -24.17 -4.41 1.52
N ALA A 145 -25.17 -5.04 2.16
CA ALA A 145 -25.03 -5.67 3.47
C ALA A 145 -24.02 -6.83 3.48
N GLY A 146 -23.83 -7.54 2.37
CA GLY A 146 -22.83 -8.59 2.23
C GLY A 146 -21.41 -8.04 2.27
N PHE A 147 -21.13 -6.96 1.53
CA PHE A 147 -19.82 -6.27 1.61
C PHE A 147 -19.57 -5.70 3.00
N GLU A 148 -20.60 -5.10 3.61
CA GLU A 148 -20.52 -4.58 4.97
C GLU A 148 -20.23 -5.67 6.00
N ALA A 149 -20.84 -6.85 5.86
CA ALA A 149 -20.59 -7.99 6.75
C ALA A 149 -19.14 -8.47 6.67
N VAL A 150 -18.56 -8.57 5.47
CA VAL A 150 -17.15 -8.95 5.30
C VAL A 150 -16.23 -7.90 5.92
N LEU A 151 -16.41 -6.62 5.60
CA LEU A 151 -15.60 -5.53 6.16
C LEU A 151 -15.72 -5.42 7.69
N LEU A 152 -16.94 -5.59 8.23
CA LEU A 152 -17.18 -5.63 9.68
C LEU A 152 -16.53 -6.84 10.34
N SER A 153 -16.48 -8.00 9.67
CA SER A 153 -15.80 -9.18 10.21
C SER A 153 -14.29 -8.93 10.40
N ILE A 154 -13.67 -8.28 9.42
CA ILE A 154 -12.25 -7.88 9.46
C ILE A 154 -12.04 -6.85 10.56
N TYR A 155 -12.84 -5.78 10.57
CA TYR A 155 -12.82 -4.77 11.62
C TYR A 155 -12.98 -5.39 13.03
N GLY A 156 -13.96 -6.26 13.21
CA GLY A 156 -14.25 -6.92 14.47
C GLY A 156 -13.10 -7.83 14.93
N SER A 157 -12.38 -8.46 14.01
CA SER A 157 -11.18 -9.24 14.36
C SER A 157 -10.06 -8.35 14.90
N GLU A 158 -9.87 -7.16 14.31
CA GLU A 158 -8.87 -6.19 14.77
C GLU A 158 -9.27 -5.56 16.11
N VAL A 159 -10.55 -5.24 16.32
CA VAL A 159 -11.08 -4.77 17.61
C VAL A 159 -10.79 -5.78 18.72
N LYS A 160 -11.06 -7.07 18.46
CA LYS A 160 -10.76 -8.16 19.39
C LYS A 160 -9.25 -8.27 19.67
N ALA A 161 -8.42 -8.17 18.63
CA ALA A 161 -6.97 -8.21 18.76
C ALA A 161 -6.41 -7.05 19.61
N ARG A 162 -6.99 -5.84 19.47
CA ARG A 162 -6.58 -4.66 20.25
C ARG A 162 -7.08 -4.69 21.70
N ALA A 163 -8.14 -5.45 22.01
CA ALA A 163 -8.71 -5.56 23.35
C ALA A 163 -8.95 -4.19 24.03
N GLY A 164 -9.44 -3.21 23.27
CA GLY A 164 -9.70 -1.85 23.75
C GLY A 164 -8.46 -0.98 23.98
N LYS A 165 -7.26 -1.43 23.57
CA LYS A 165 -6.01 -0.68 23.73
C LYS A 165 -5.67 0.14 22.47
N PRO A 166 -5.07 1.33 22.62
CA PRO A 166 -4.52 2.07 21.49
C PRO A 166 -3.26 1.39 20.95
N ILE A 167 -2.92 1.67 19.69
CA ILE A 167 -1.60 1.32 19.14
C ILE A 167 -0.63 2.44 19.49
N LEU A 168 0.40 2.10 20.26
CA LEU A 168 1.44 3.02 20.70
C LEU A 168 2.75 2.71 19.98
N ILE A 169 3.54 3.75 19.72
CA ILE A 169 4.90 3.65 19.16
C ILE A 169 5.88 4.41 20.04
N SER A 170 7.02 3.81 20.34
CA SER A 170 8.13 4.53 20.98
C SER A 170 8.86 5.34 19.91
N ILE A 171 8.92 6.66 20.08
CA ILE A 171 9.64 7.55 19.17
C ILE A 171 11.13 7.45 19.51
N PRO A 172 12.00 7.04 18.56
CA PRO A 172 13.43 6.97 18.80
C PRO A 172 14.01 8.35 19.13
N ASP A 173 14.91 8.40 20.12
CA ASP A 173 15.62 9.60 20.56
C ASP A 173 17.12 9.38 20.40
N LEU A 174 17.78 10.19 19.56
CA LEU A 174 19.23 10.09 19.28
C LEU A 174 20.09 10.48 20.49
N SER A 175 19.52 11.11 21.52
CA SER A 175 20.22 11.36 22.78
C SER A 175 20.39 10.10 23.64
N GLN A 176 19.68 9.02 23.30
CA GLN A 176 19.73 7.74 23.99
C GLN A 176 20.50 6.70 23.17
N PRO A 177 21.28 5.80 23.81
CA PRO A 177 21.90 4.68 23.12
C PRO A 177 20.82 3.77 22.53
N SER A 178 21.06 3.32 21.30
CA SER A 178 20.18 2.42 20.54
C SER A 178 20.98 1.25 19.97
N LEU A 179 20.30 0.33 19.28
CA LEU A 179 20.96 -0.79 18.60
C LEU A 179 21.97 -0.35 17.53
N TYR A 180 21.74 0.82 16.90
CA TYR A 180 22.53 1.30 15.76
C TYR A 180 23.50 2.43 16.10
N ASP A 181 23.26 3.14 17.21
CA ASP A 181 24.05 4.33 17.56
C ASP A 181 24.21 4.45 19.08
N ALA A 182 25.37 4.95 19.51
CA ALA A 182 25.66 5.25 20.90
C ALA A 182 26.13 6.72 21.02
N PRO A 183 25.40 7.58 21.75
CA PRO A 183 25.72 9.01 21.82
C PRO A 183 27.11 9.22 22.42
N ARG A 184 27.93 9.99 21.70
CA ARG A 184 29.37 10.13 21.95
C ARG A 184 29.70 10.92 23.22
N ASN A 185 28.78 11.76 23.70
CA ASN A 185 28.92 12.54 24.93
C ASN A 185 27.94 12.03 26.00
N LYS A 186 28.47 11.40 27.06
CA LYS A 186 27.72 11.18 28.31
C LYS A 186 27.39 12.56 28.88
N GLN A 187 26.12 12.97 28.82
CA GLN A 187 25.70 14.19 29.51
C GLN A 187 26.10 14.08 30.98
N SER A 188 26.90 15.05 31.42
CA SER A 188 27.31 15.18 32.82
C SER A 188 26.08 15.18 33.72
N SER A 189 26.16 14.41 34.80
CA SER A 189 25.15 14.02 35.80
C SER A 189 24.38 15.14 36.53
N ARG A 190 24.04 16.26 35.89
CA ARG A 190 23.28 17.38 36.52
C ARG A 190 22.06 17.89 35.76
N VAL A 191 21.69 17.29 34.64
CA VAL A 191 20.36 17.48 34.03
C VAL A 191 19.68 16.11 33.92
N SER A 192 19.37 15.50 35.07
CA SER A 192 18.51 14.32 35.13
C SER A 192 17.03 14.72 34.93
N VAL A 193 16.75 15.56 33.92
CA VAL A 193 15.40 15.57 33.37
C VAL A 193 15.30 14.22 32.69
N GLN A 194 14.63 13.29 33.37
CA GLN A 194 14.28 11.97 32.86
C GLN A 194 13.80 12.16 31.42
N SER A 195 14.66 11.84 30.44
CA SER A 195 14.28 11.70 29.04
C SER A 195 13.32 10.52 29.02
N ARG A 196 12.06 10.82 29.30
CA ARG A 196 10.97 9.86 29.14
C ARG A 196 10.93 9.60 27.66
N GLN A 197 11.16 8.34 27.27
CA GLN A 197 10.95 7.88 25.91
C GLN A 197 9.59 8.43 25.44
N SER A 198 9.61 9.24 24.40
CA SER A 198 8.39 9.87 23.90
C SER A 198 7.55 8.77 23.27
N VAL A 199 6.36 8.53 23.83
CA VAL A 199 5.41 7.54 23.31
C VAL A 199 4.40 8.27 22.44
N GLY A 200 4.39 7.97 21.15
CA GLY A 200 3.38 8.42 20.21
C GLY A 200 2.18 7.47 20.18
N VAL A 201 0.99 8.04 19.94
CA VAL A 201 -0.21 7.25 19.66
C VAL A 201 -0.36 7.14 18.14
N LEU A 202 -0.20 5.93 17.60
CA LEU A 202 -0.34 5.68 16.16
C LEU A 202 -1.81 5.51 15.75
N SER A 203 -2.61 4.87 16.60
CA SER A 203 -4.03 4.66 16.37
C SER A 203 -4.77 4.62 17.71
N ALA A 204 -5.91 5.32 17.78
CA ALA A 204 -6.77 5.30 18.95
C ALA A 204 -7.38 3.91 19.19
N PRO A 205 -7.90 3.64 20.40
CA PRO A 205 -8.66 2.42 20.67
C PRO A 205 -9.84 2.28 19.71
N LEU A 206 -10.09 1.07 19.23
CA LEU A 206 -11.24 0.79 18.36
C LEU A 206 -12.47 0.40 19.18
N GLU A 207 -13.61 0.97 18.81
CA GLU A 207 -14.91 0.67 19.43
C GLU A 207 -15.65 -0.42 18.64
N PRO A 208 -16.20 -1.47 19.29
CA PRO A 208 -17.00 -2.48 18.59
C PRO A 208 -18.16 -1.87 17.80
N GLN A 209 -18.33 -2.28 16.54
CA GLN A 209 -19.43 -1.84 15.67
C GLN A 209 -20.31 -3.04 15.30
N LEU A 210 -21.63 -2.88 15.42
CA LEU A 210 -22.63 -3.90 15.04
C LEU A 210 -23.09 -3.76 13.58
N ALA A 211 -22.97 -2.56 13.00
CA ALA A 211 -23.40 -2.24 11.64
C ALA A 211 -22.54 -1.10 11.08
N VAL A 212 -22.44 -0.98 9.76
CA VAL A 212 -21.69 0.09 9.11
C VAL A 212 -22.52 1.35 9.05
N LYS A 213 -22.22 2.31 9.93
CA LYS A 213 -22.83 3.65 9.91
C LYS A 213 -22.02 4.58 9.01
N SER A 214 -22.67 5.55 8.36
CA SER A 214 -22.01 6.52 7.47
C SER A 214 -20.81 7.24 8.13
N THR A 215 -20.93 7.60 9.42
CA THR A 215 -19.86 8.29 10.17
C THR A 215 -18.66 7.41 10.50
N LYS A 216 -18.85 6.09 10.60
CA LYS A 216 -17.79 5.13 10.95
C LYS A 216 -17.29 4.34 9.73
N ARG A 217 -17.96 4.46 8.58
CA ARG A 217 -17.66 3.75 7.33
C ARG A 217 -16.20 3.88 6.92
N ALA A 218 -15.70 5.12 6.84
CA ALA A 218 -14.31 5.37 6.44
C ALA A 218 -13.32 4.72 7.40
N CYS A 219 -13.58 4.75 8.71
CA CYS A 219 -12.75 4.10 9.72
C CYS A 219 -12.78 2.57 9.60
N ILE A 220 -13.94 1.97 9.34
CA ILE A 220 -14.07 0.51 9.16
C ILE A 220 -13.27 0.06 7.94
N VAL A 221 -13.43 0.75 6.80
CA VAL A 221 -12.68 0.45 5.58
C VAL A 221 -11.18 0.70 5.78
N ALA A 222 -10.80 1.79 6.45
CA ALA A 222 -9.41 2.10 6.78
C ALA A 222 -8.74 0.98 7.59
N VAL A 223 -9.44 0.45 8.60
CA VAL A 223 -8.93 -0.65 9.42
C VAL A 223 -8.81 -1.94 8.61
N ALA A 224 -9.77 -2.23 7.72
CA ALA A 224 -9.65 -3.37 6.81
C ALA A 224 -8.42 -3.25 5.89
N LEU A 225 -8.17 -2.06 5.34
CA LEU A 225 -6.97 -1.77 4.56
C LEU A 225 -5.68 -1.82 5.40
N ASP A 226 -5.72 -1.44 6.68
CA ASP A 226 -4.59 -1.60 7.60
C ASP A 226 -4.30 -3.09 7.90
N CYS A 227 -5.34 -3.92 8.05
CA CYS A 227 -5.20 -5.38 8.17
C CYS A 227 -4.57 -5.99 6.91
N TYR A 228 -4.96 -5.52 5.72
CA TYR A 228 -4.30 -5.86 4.46
C TYR A 228 -2.84 -5.41 4.45
N TYR A 229 -2.55 -4.17 4.84
CA TYR A 229 -1.20 -3.61 4.88
C TYR A 229 -0.26 -4.41 5.79
N LYS A 230 -0.73 -4.90 6.95
CA LYS A 230 0.05 -5.77 7.84
C LYS A 230 0.54 -7.06 7.17
N GLN A 231 -0.13 -7.49 6.10
CA GLN A 231 0.19 -8.71 5.34
C GLN A 231 0.68 -8.40 3.92
N ILE A 232 0.98 -7.14 3.59
CA ILE A 232 1.25 -6.67 2.22
C ILE A 232 2.39 -7.39 1.50
N SER A 233 3.38 -7.89 2.25
CA SER A 233 4.50 -8.66 1.70
C SER A 233 4.07 -10.01 1.12
N GLN A 234 2.96 -10.57 1.61
CA GLN A 234 2.37 -11.83 1.15
C GLN A 234 1.30 -11.60 0.08
N MET A 235 0.96 -10.34 -0.23
CA MET A 235 -0.14 -10.02 -1.14
C MET A 235 0.33 -10.08 -2.61
N PRO A 236 -0.47 -10.73 -3.48
CA PRO A 236 -0.16 -10.83 -4.90
C PRO A 236 -0.24 -9.46 -5.60
N SER A 237 0.36 -9.36 -6.78
CA SER A 237 0.42 -8.10 -7.55
C SER A 237 -0.97 -7.59 -7.93
N TRP A 238 -1.89 -8.46 -8.35
CA TRP A 238 -3.24 -8.08 -8.77
C TRP A 238 -3.98 -7.30 -7.68
N SER A 239 -3.83 -7.70 -6.41
CA SER A 239 -4.49 -7.05 -5.27
C SER A 239 -3.96 -5.63 -5.04
N LYS A 240 -2.65 -5.44 -5.24
CA LYS A 240 -1.99 -4.14 -5.16
C LYS A 240 -2.43 -3.23 -6.31
N VAL A 241 -2.52 -3.77 -7.52
CA VAL A 241 -3.01 -3.04 -8.71
C VAL A 241 -4.44 -2.58 -8.50
N ASP A 242 -5.34 -3.44 -7.99
CA ASP A 242 -6.72 -3.07 -7.66
C ASP A 242 -6.76 -1.84 -6.74
N LEU A 243 -5.95 -1.83 -5.67
CA LEU A 243 -5.91 -0.65 -4.79
C LEU A 243 -5.45 0.60 -5.53
N CYS A 244 -4.40 0.49 -6.34
CA CYS A 244 -3.89 1.63 -7.10
C CYS A 244 -4.95 2.21 -8.05
N GLN A 245 -5.68 1.34 -8.75
CA GLN A 245 -6.77 1.74 -9.65
C GLN A 245 -7.89 2.43 -8.87
N PHE A 246 -8.42 1.80 -7.81
CA PHE A 246 -9.48 2.43 -7.01
C PHE A 246 -9.02 3.72 -6.33
N ALA A 247 -7.79 3.80 -5.85
CA ALA A 247 -7.25 5.02 -5.25
C ALA A 247 -7.15 6.17 -6.28
N ALA A 248 -6.81 5.86 -7.54
CA ALA A 248 -6.85 6.82 -8.63
C ALA A 248 -8.29 7.26 -8.93
N ASP A 249 -9.24 6.31 -8.98
CA ASP A 249 -10.65 6.59 -9.27
C ASP A 249 -11.32 7.44 -8.18
N TRP A 250 -11.02 7.15 -6.91
CA TRP A 250 -11.52 7.88 -5.74
C TRP A 250 -11.12 9.36 -5.73
N ALA A 251 -9.97 9.69 -6.34
CA ALA A 251 -9.52 11.06 -6.53
C ALA A 251 -10.42 11.84 -7.50
N GLY A 252 -11.19 11.17 -8.37
CA GLY A 252 -12.07 11.79 -9.34
C GLY A 252 -11.35 12.27 -10.60
N LYS A 253 -11.89 13.31 -11.24
CA LYS A 253 -11.44 13.78 -12.57
C LYS A 253 -9.95 14.18 -12.59
N ASN A 254 -9.30 13.91 -13.71
CA ASN A 254 -7.91 14.31 -13.98
C ASN A 254 -7.76 15.83 -13.93
N CYS A 255 -6.90 16.31 -13.05
CA CYS A 255 -6.48 17.71 -12.96
C CYS A 255 -5.07 17.87 -13.55
N PRO A 256 -4.76 18.99 -14.24
CA PRO A 256 -3.40 19.29 -14.71
C PRO A 256 -2.35 19.27 -13.60
N CYS A 257 -2.74 19.58 -12.36
CA CYS A 257 -1.90 19.51 -11.17
C CYS A 257 -1.27 18.13 -10.90
N ARG A 258 -1.80 17.07 -11.54
CA ARG A 258 -1.19 15.74 -11.56
C ARG A 258 0.21 15.73 -12.18
N TYR A 259 0.45 16.62 -13.15
CA TYR A 259 1.69 16.71 -13.94
C TYR A 259 2.62 17.84 -13.49
N GLU A 260 2.33 18.50 -12.36
CA GLU A 260 3.15 19.61 -11.83
C GLU A 260 4.63 19.23 -11.69
N PHE A 261 4.90 17.95 -11.41
CA PHE A 261 6.25 17.44 -11.27
C PHE A 261 6.87 16.99 -12.60
N ASP A 262 6.12 16.80 -13.68
CA ASP A 262 6.70 16.23 -14.90
C ASP A 262 7.40 17.30 -15.78
N THR A 263 7.21 18.60 -15.47
CA THR A 263 7.81 19.73 -16.20
C THR A 263 9.33 19.85 -16.04
N ASP A 264 9.92 19.19 -15.04
CA ASP A 264 11.38 19.22 -14.80
C ASP A 264 12.19 18.36 -15.81
N GLU A 265 11.55 17.49 -16.62
CA GLU A 265 12.25 16.57 -17.52
C GLU A 265 12.50 17.12 -18.94
N ILE A 266 11.92 18.28 -19.32
CA ILE A 266 12.04 18.86 -20.68
C ILE A 266 13.11 19.99 -20.75
N GLY A 267 13.75 20.34 -19.63
CA GLY A 267 14.58 21.54 -19.51
C GLY A 267 16.10 21.36 -19.59
N ASN A 268 16.65 20.34 -20.26
CA ASN A 268 18.12 20.23 -20.34
C ASN A 268 18.70 19.80 -21.69
N GLU A 269 18.12 20.30 -22.77
CA GLU A 269 18.79 20.42 -24.07
C GLU A 269 18.45 21.78 -24.69
N ASN A 270 19.01 22.84 -24.09
CA ASN A 270 19.45 24.11 -24.72
C ASN A 270 19.26 25.34 -23.81
N GLY A 271 20.39 25.92 -23.39
CA GLY A 271 20.55 27.38 -23.28
C GLY A 271 20.13 28.07 -21.97
N ASN A 272 21.14 28.36 -21.14
CA ASN A 272 21.31 29.57 -20.31
C ASN A 272 20.10 30.13 -19.54
N GLY A 273 20.10 29.90 -18.23
CA GLY A 273 19.32 30.67 -17.25
C GLY A 273 19.93 30.53 -15.86
N ASP A 274 21.06 31.19 -15.65
CA ASP A 274 21.67 31.39 -14.33
C ASP A 274 20.67 32.10 -13.41
N PHE A 275 20.36 31.49 -12.26
CA PHE A 275 19.71 32.19 -11.16
C PHE A 275 20.48 31.93 -9.86
N SER A 276 21.72 32.41 -9.87
CA SER A 276 22.50 32.61 -8.66
C SER A 276 21.90 33.73 -7.81
N LEU A 277 21.35 33.36 -6.65
CA LEU A 277 21.10 34.30 -5.56
C LEU A 277 22.45 34.79 -5.02
N ASN A 278 22.88 35.98 -5.45
CA ASN A 278 23.95 36.70 -4.78
C ASN A 278 23.50 38.13 -4.49
N GLY A 279 23.24 38.40 -3.22
CA GLY A 279 23.05 39.75 -2.74
C GLY A 279 24.39 40.46 -2.63
N ASN A 280 24.49 41.67 -3.18
CA ASN A 280 25.25 42.74 -2.56
C ASN A 280 24.83 44.09 -3.15
N GLY A 281 24.56 45.05 -2.26
CA GLY A 281 24.15 46.39 -2.65
C GLY A 281 25.31 47.24 -3.18
N ASN A 282 24.98 48.22 -4.01
CA ASN A 282 25.53 49.56 -3.89
C ASN A 282 24.67 50.56 -4.66
N GLY A 283 24.45 51.72 -4.06
CA GLY A 283 23.62 52.78 -4.61
C GLY A 283 24.24 53.51 -5.79
N ASN A 284 23.40 54.15 -6.59
CA ASN A 284 23.36 55.61 -6.68
C ASN A 284 22.15 56.02 -7.53
N GLY A 285 21.48 57.07 -7.07
CA GLY A 285 20.32 57.63 -7.75
C GLY A 285 20.65 58.27 -9.08
N ASN A 286 19.61 58.41 -9.89
CA ASN A 286 19.28 59.66 -10.56
C ASN A 286 17.80 59.58 -10.97
N ASP A 287 17.05 60.59 -10.54
CA ASP A 287 15.73 60.95 -11.05
C ASP A 287 15.80 61.16 -12.58
N ILE A 288 14.73 60.84 -13.32
CA ILE A 288 14.28 61.60 -14.51
C ILE A 288 12.85 61.14 -14.88
N GLU A 289 11.94 62.07 -14.61
CA GLU A 289 10.74 62.52 -15.33
C GLU A 289 9.89 61.56 -16.19
N ILE A 290 8.62 61.53 -15.78
CA ILE A 290 7.42 61.16 -16.52
C ILE A 290 7.31 61.98 -17.81
N ARG A 291 7.18 61.30 -18.95
CA ARG A 291 6.68 61.88 -20.19
C ARG A 291 5.87 60.84 -20.96
N ASP A 292 4.57 61.10 -21.03
CA ASP A 292 3.60 60.37 -21.86
C ASP A 292 4.00 60.44 -23.34
N SER A 293 4.01 59.29 -24.00
CA SER A 293 3.71 59.14 -25.43
C SER A 293 3.35 57.68 -25.69
N GLU A 294 2.15 57.50 -26.22
CA GLU A 294 1.48 56.26 -26.57
C GLU A 294 2.33 55.40 -27.51
N GLU A 295 2.46 54.10 -27.24
CA GLU A 295 2.44 53.04 -28.26
C GLU A 295 2.33 51.66 -27.59
N GLU A 296 1.69 50.76 -28.32
CA GLU A 296 0.96 49.59 -27.86
C GLU A 296 1.86 48.41 -27.43
N ASN A 297 1.28 47.52 -26.61
CA ASN A 297 1.73 46.15 -26.24
C ASN A 297 2.43 45.97 -24.89
N GLU A 298 1.68 46.15 -23.79
CA GLU A 298 2.03 45.53 -22.50
C GLU A 298 0.79 45.03 -21.76
N VAL A 299 0.01 44.16 -22.43
CA VAL A 299 -1.04 43.35 -21.77
C VAL A 299 -0.89 41.86 -22.13
N GLY A 300 0.27 41.45 -22.67
CA GLY A 300 0.54 40.05 -23.02
C GLY A 300 0.90 39.18 -21.82
N GLU A 301 1.67 39.72 -20.87
CA GLU A 301 2.33 38.89 -19.85
C GLU A 301 1.43 38.56 -18.64
N THR A 302 0.47 39.42 -18.31
CA THR A 302 -0.52 39.13 -17.26
C THR A 302 -1.70 38.29 -17.75
N VAL A 303 -1.97 38.28 -19.07
CA VAL A 303 -2.99 37.41 -19.69
C VAL A 303 -2.45 35.99 -19.89
N GLU A 304 -1.14 35.80 -20.09
CA GLU A 304 -0.53 34.46 -20.16
C GLU A 304 -0.57 33.70 -18.83
N VAL A 305 -0.50 34.42 -17.70
CA VAL A 305 -0.63 33.82 -16.36
C VAL A 305 -2.09 33.48 -16.01
N MET A 306 -3.07 34.28 -16.47
CA MET A 306 -4.50 33.98 -16.28
C MET A 306 -5.07 32.98 -17.30
N GLY A 307 -4.44 32.79 -18.46
CA GLY A 307 -4.84 31.80 -19.47
C GLY A 307 -4.67 30.35 -19.02
N LYS A 308 -3.76 30.07 -18.08
CA LYS A 308 -3.51 28.73 -17.52
C LYS A 308 -4.54 28.26 -16.47
N LEU A 309 -5.52 29.11 -16.13
CA LEU A 309 -6.63 28.78 -15.21
C LEU A 309 -7.97 28.59 -15.94
N ARG A 310 -7.96 28.40 -17.26
CA ARG A 310 -9.15 27.84 -17.92
C ARG A 310 -9.26 26.38 -17.52
N ILE A 311 -10.31 26.08 -16.74
CA ILE A 311 -10.87 24.73 -16.61
C ILE A 311 -11.34 24.34 -18.02
N GLY A 312 -10.41 23.84 -18.83
CA GLY A 312 -10.72 23.12 -20.04
C GLY A 312 -11.39 21.83 -19.60
N ASP A 313 -12.69 21.72 -19.89
CA ASP A 313 -13.40 20.46 -19.84
C ASP A 313 -12.86 19.61 -20.99
N ASP A 314 -11.65 19.07 -20.80
CA ASP A 314 -11.04 18.14 -21.74
C ASP A 314 -11.64 16.76 -21.43
N CYS A 315 -12.83 16.56 -21.99
CA CYS A 315 -13.47 15.27 -22.10
C CYS A 315 -12.66 14.41 -23.07
N ASN A 316 -11.68 13.67 -22.54
CA ASN A 316 -11.10 12.55 -23.27
C ASN A 316 -12.21 11.52 -23.57
N GLU A 317 -12.54 11.40 -24.86
CA GLU A 317 -13.27 10.29 -25.47
C GLU A 317 -12.43 9.00 -25.48
N ASP A 318 -11.96 8.56 -24.32
CA ASP A 318 -11.54 7.17 -24.14
C ASP A 318 -12.47 6.57 -23.10
N GLY A 319 -13.09 5.43 -23.41
CA GLY A 319 -14.08 4.71 -22.60
C GLY A 319 -13.57 4.19 -21.25
N VAL A 320 -12.59 4.84 -20.63
CA VAL A 320 -12.16 4.65 -19.25
C VAL A 320 -13.26 5.23 -18.35
N SER A 321 -13.96 4.35 -17.64
CA SER A 321 -14.99 4.69 -16.67
C SER A 321 -14.56 5.87 -15.79
N ARG A 322 -15.34 6.96 -15.87
CA ARG A 322 -15.14 8.17 -15.06
C ARG A 322 -15.02 7.78 -13.58
N GLY A 323 -13.84 7.97 -12.99
CA GLY A 323 -13.60 7.66 -11.58
C GLY A 323 -14.66 8.30 -10.67
N VAL A 324 -15.19 7.52 -9.72
CA VAL A 324 -16.20 8.00 -8.77
C VAL A 324 -15.49 8.77 -7.66
N ARG A 325 -15.62 10.11 -7.66
CA ARG A 325 -15.08 10.96 -6.59
C ARG A 325 -15.77 10.62 -5.27
N ILE A 326 -14.97 10.22 -4.28
CA ILE A 326 -15.48 9.89 -2.93
C ILE A 326 -14.92 10.85 -1.86
N PRO A 327 -15.61 11.00 -0.71
CA PRO A 327 -15.00 11.62 0.47
C PRO A 327 -13.81 10.79 0.96
N LEU A 328 -12.63 11.40 1.04
CA LEU A 328 -11.38 10.77 1.50
C LEU A 328 -10.91 11.42 2.81
N PRO A 329 -11.53 11.08 3.95
CA PRO A 329 -11.05 11.58 5.23
C PRO A 329 -9.67 10.99 5.54
N TRP A 330 -8.90 11.69 6.38
CA TRP A 330 -7.50 11.36 6.64
C TRP A 330 -7.32 9.93 7.19
N GLU A 331 -8.27 9.44 7.99
CA GLU A 331 -8.25 8.08 8.54
C GLU A 331 -8.24 7.01 7.45
N LEU A 332 -8.98 7.22 6.35
CA LEU A 332 -8.99 6.33 5.19
C LEU A 332 -7.75 6.52 4.32
N LEU A 333 -7.29 7.76 4.19
CA LEU A 333 -6.15 8.08 3.33
C LEU A 333 -4.83 7.55 3.90
N GLN A 334 -4.67 7.49 5.23
CA GLN A 334 -3.48 6.98 5.89
C GLN A 334 -3.05 5.57 5.43
N PRO A 335 -3.88 4.51 5.55
CA PRO A 335 -3.53 3.18 5.09
C PRO A 335 -3.36 3.11 3.57
N VAL A 336 -4.16 3.86 2.80
CA VAL A 336 -4.02 3.94 1.33
C VAL A 336 -2.62 4.44 0.96
N LEU A 337 -2.15 5.54 1.56
CA LEU A 337 -0.82 6.08 1.32
C LEU A 337 0.31 5.14 1.75
N ARG A 338 0.15 4.40 2.86
CA ARG A 338 1.12 3.37 3.28
C ARG A 338 1.22 2.24 2.27
N ILE A 339 0.08 1.77 1.77
CA ILE A 339 0.05 0.71 0.76
C ILE A 339 0.65 1.20 -0.56
N LEU A 340 0.29 2.41 -1.01
CA LEU A 340 0.86 3.00 -2.23
C LEU A 340 2.37 3.24 -2.10
N GLY A 341 2.84 3.65 -0.93
CA GLY A 341 4.28 3.77 -0.64
C GLY A 341 5.01 2.43 -0.76
N HIS A 342 4.40 1.33 -0.28
CA HIS A 342 4.94 -0.01 -0.51
C HIS A 342 4.90 -0.39 -2.00
N CYS A 343 3.79 -0.13 -2.70
CA CYS A 343 3.64 -0.45 -4.11
C CYS A 343 4.70 0.24 -4.97
N LEU A 344 5.04 1.50 -4.67
CA LEU A 344 6.09 2.25 -5.33
C LEU A 344 7.51 1.73 -5.02
N LEU A 345 7.83 1.54 -3.74
CA LEU A 345 9.23 1.49 -3.28
C LEU A 345 9.71 0.09 -2.89
N ALA A 346 8.83 -0.89 -2.74
CA ALA A 346 9.26 -2.22 -2.35
C ALA A 346 10.00 -2.92 -3.51
N PRO A 347 11.16 -3.56 -3.25
CA PRO A 347 12.07 -4.04 -4.29
C PRO A 347 11.51 -5.20 -5.12
N LEU A 348 10.54 -5.95 -4.58
CA LEU A 348 9.98 -7.15 -5.21
C LEU A 348 8.71 -6.88 -6.03
N ASN A 349 8.29 -5.63 -6.17
CA ASN A 349 7.08 -5.31 -6.94
C ASN A 349 7.34 -5.27 -8.45
N SER A 350 6.38 -5.80 -9.21
CA SER A 350 6.38 -5.69 -10.67
C SER A 350 6.37 -4.23 -11.11
N GLN A 351 6.83 -3.98 -12.34
CA GLN A 351 6.82 -2.65 -12.92
C GLN A 351 5.39 -2.09 -13.03
N GLU A 352 4.43 -2.97 -13.37
CA GLU A 352 2.99 -2.64 -13.43
C GLU A 352 2.43 -2.08 -12.11
N VAL A 353 2.77 -2.71 -10.97
CA VAL A 353 2.34 -2.23 -9.64
C VAL A 353 2.94 -0.86 -9.35
N ARG A 354 4.21 -0.65 -9.70
CA ARG A 354 4.92 0.62 -9.49
C ARG A 354 4.32 1.74 -10.36
N ASP A 355 4.03 1.45 -11.62
CA ASP A 355 3.42 2.43 -12.54
C ASP A 355 1.99 2.77 -12.13
N SER A 356 1.18 1.77 -11.76
CA SER A 356 -0.18 1.98 -11.24
C SER A 356 -0.17 2.83 -9.96
N ALA A 357 0.77 2.57 -9.04
CA ALA A 357 0.90 3.37 -7.82
C ALA A 357 1.37 4.80 -8.10
N SER A 358 2.26 4.98 -9.07
CA SER A 358 2.78 6.28 -9.52
C SER A 358 1.66 7.16 -10.10
N VAL A 359 0.73 6.55 -10.84
CA VAL A 359 -0.51 7.18 -11.31
C VAL A 359 -1.42 7.55 -10.13
N ALA A 360 -1.71 6.59 -9.25
CA ALA A 360 -2.63 6.78 -8.14
C ALA A 360 -2.20 7.90 -7.19
N ILE A 361 -0.91 7.98 -6.84
CA ILE A 361 -0.41 9.00 -5.92
C ILE A 361 -0.49 10.40 -6.54
N ARG A 362 -0.25 10.56 -7.84
CA ARG A 362 -0.41 11.85 -8.50
C ARG A 362 -1.88 12.28 -8.55
N CYS A 363 -2.81 11.34 -8.77
CA CYS A 363 -4.24 11.61 -8.67
C CYS A 363 -4.62 12.05 -7.25
N LEU A 364 -4.12 11.36 -6.22
CA LEU A 364 -4.36 11.72 -4.82
C LEU A 364 -3.70 13.05 -4.43
N TYR A 365 -2.55 13.40 -5.00
CA TYR A 365 -1.91 14.71 -4.80
C TYR A 365 -2.79 15.84 -5.35
N ALA A 366 -3.23 15.70 -6.60
CA ALA A 366 -4.18 16.62 -7.21
C ALA A 366 -5.44 16.79 -6.35
N ARG A 367 -5.99 15.67 -5.88
CA ARG A 367 -7.14 15.63 -4.98
C ARG A 367 -6.89 16.37 -3.66
N ALA A 368 -5.75 16.10 -3.02
CA ALA A 368 -5.37 16.69 -1.75
C ALA A 368 -5.17 18.20 -1.83
N ASN A 369 -4.67 18.70 -2.97
CA ASN A 369 -4.59 20.14 -3.25
C ASN A 369 -5.97 20.77 -3.37
N HIS A 370 -6.89 20.14 -4.10
CA HIS A 370 -8.27 20.63 -4.23
C HIS A 370 -9.04 20.63 -2.90
N ASP A 371 -8.82 19.62 -2.06
CA ASP A 371 -9.46 19.53 -0.74
C ASP A 371 -8.70 20.29 0.36
N ILE A 372 -7.53 20.85 0.05
CA ILE A 372 -6.66 21.59 0.98
C ILE A 372 -6.41 20.77 2.25
N VAL A 373 -5.93 19.53 2.09
CA VAL A 373 -5.58 18.62 3.21
C VAL A 373 -4.05 18.58 3.38
N PRO A 374 -3.45 19.36 4.29
CA PRO A 374 -2.00 19.56 4.32
C PRO A 374 -1.20 18.28 4.54
N GLN A 375 -1.69 17.37 5.38
CA GLN A 375 -1.04 16.10 5.68
C GLN A 375 -0.99 15.19 4.43
N ALA A 376 -2.05 15.23 3.63
CA ALA A 376 -2.15 14.48 2.38
C ALA A 376 -1.26 15.06 1.30
N ILE A 377 -1.23 16.40 1.15
CA ILE A 377 -0.36 17.11 0.21
C ILE A 377 1.11 16.77 0.51
N LEU A 378 1.52 16.86 1.78
CA LEU A 378 2.89 16.55 2.19
C LEU A 378 3.25 15.09 1.88
N ALA A 379 2.41 14.14 2.31
CA ALA A 379 2.68 12.72 2.13
C ALA A 379 2.74 12.31 0.65
N THR A 380 1.79 12.76 -0.17
CA THR A 380 1.75 12.44 -1.60
C THR A 380 2.92 13.09 -2.35
N ARG A 381 3.23 14.36 -2.09
CA ARG A 381 4.40 15.04 -2.67
C ARG A 381 5.71 14.33 -2.34
N SER A 382 5.91 13.93 -1.08
CA SER A 382 7.11 13.18 -0.68
C SER A 382 7.22 11.85 -1.42
N LEU A 383 6.11 11.12 -1.59
CA LEU A 383 6.11 9.85 -2.34
C LEU A 383 6.42 10.06 -3.83
N ILE A 384 5.88 11.11 -4.47
CA ILE A 384 6.18 11.45 -5.87
C ILE A 384 7.68 11.74 -6.06
N GLN A 385 8.27 12.52 -5.15
CA GLN A 385 9.69 12.82 -5.20
C GLN A 385 10.57 11.58 -4.99
N LEU A 386 10.17 10.67 -4.11
CA LEU A 386 10.87 9.40 -3.90
C LEU A 386 10.77 8.49 -5.13
N ASP A 387 9.60 8.37 -5.76
CA ASP A 387 9.42 7.61 -7.00
C ASP A 387 10.32 8.15 -8.12
N LYS A 388 10.32 9.48 -8.34
CA LYS A 388 11.20 10.13 -9.31
C LYS A 388 12.67 9.80 -9.07
N ARG A 389 13.17 9.99 -7.84
CA ARG A 389 14.57 9.70 -7.50
C ARG A 389 14.91 8.22 -7.67
N ALA A 390 14.00 7.33 -7.28
CA ALA A 390 14.19 5.88 -7.45
C ALA A 390 14.28 5.49 -8.94
N ARG A 391 13.44 6.08 -9.79
CA ARG A 391 13.47 5.87 -11.24
C ARG A 391 14.72 6.45 -11.89
N LEU A 392 15.16 7.65 -11.48
CA LEU A 392 16.42 8.25 -11.95
C LEU A 392 17.61 7.36 -11.57
N ALA A 393 17.71 6.94 -10.31
CA ALA A 393 18.77 6.04 -9.86
C ALA A 393 18.77 4.70 -10.62
N ALA A 394 17.58 4.15 -10.93
CA ALA A 394 17.46 2.93 -11.72
C ALA A 394 17.89 3.13 -13.18
N LYS A 395 17.55 4.28 -13.79
CA LYS A 395 18.01 4.67 -15.14
C LYS A 395 19.54 4.82 -15.17
N GLU A 396 20.12 5.53 -14.21
CA GLU A 396 21.58 5.71 -14.07
C GLU A 396 22.31 4.37 -13.90
N ALA A 397 21.80 3.49 -13.04
CA ALA A 397 22.35 2.15 -12.86
C ALA A 397 22.28 1.30 -14.14
N ALA A 398 21.20 1.42 -14.93
CA ALA A 398 21.08 0.72 -16.21
C ALA A 398 22.11 1.23 -17.24
N ILE A 399 22.34 2.54 -17.32
CA ILE A 399 23.35 3.16 -18.19
C ILE A 399 24.76 2.70 -17.79
N ALA A 400 25.07 2.69 -16.50
CA ALA A 400 26.36 2.22 -15.98
C ALA A 400 26.63 0.74 -16.33
N ASN A 401 25.62 -0.12 -16.19
CA ASN A 401 25.72 -1.55 -16.55
C ASN A 401 25.84 -1.77 -18.07
N ALA A 402 25.20 -0.95 -18.90
CA ALA A 402 25.34 -1.01 -20.35
C ALA A 402 26.77 -0.60 -20.78
N ALA A 403 27.35 0.41 -20.14
CA ALA A 403 28.71 0.85 -20.40
C ALA A 403 29.77 -0.19 -20.00
N SER A 404 29.54 -0.98 -18.93
CA SER A 404 30.47 -2.05 -18.52
C SER A 404 30.44 -3.27 -19.44
N ASN A 405 29.28 -3.63 -20.01
CA ASN A 405 29.13 -4.79 -20.90
C ASN A 405 29.68 -4.58 -22.32
N ALA A 406 29.94 -3.33 -22.73
CA ALA A 406 30.54 -3.02 -24.03
C ALA A 406 32.04 -3.41 -24.12
N ASN A 407 32.70 -3.72 -23.00
CA ASN A 407 34.15 -3.95 -22.94
C ASN A 407 34.59 -5.44 -22.95
N THR A 408 33.70 -6.41 -23.15
CA THR A 408 34.08 -7.82 -23.32
C THR A 408 34.13 -8.24 -24.80
N PRO A 409 35.32 -8.52 -25.38
CA PRO A 409 35.42 -9.01 -26.75
C PRO A 409 35.00 -10.49 -26.81
N SER A 410 33.84 -10.77 -27.41
CA SER A 410 33.38 -12.13 -27.69
C SER A 410 34.22 -12.77 -28.81
N LYS A 411 35.28 -13.50 -28.47
CA LYS A 411 35.89 -14.47 -29.40
C LYS A 411 34.93 -15.65 -29.56
N ALA A 412 34.34 -15.79 -30.74
CA ALA A 412 33.54 -16.96 -31.13
C ALA A 412 34.41 -18.23 -31.05
N LYS A 413 34.06 -19.14 -30.14
CA LYS A 413 34.65 -20.49 -30.08
C LYS A 413 33.81 -21.40 -30.99
N LYS A 414 34.41 -21.91 -32.07
CA LYS A 414 33.79 -22.90 -32.97
C LYS A 414 33.32 -24.13 -32.18
N PRO A 415 32.17 -24.75 -32.53
CA PRO A 415 31.80 -26.03 -31.95
C PRO A 415 32.60 -27.17 -32.61
N GLU A 416 33.33 -27.94 -31.80
CA GLU A 416 33.89 -29.22 -32.22
C GLU A 416 32.76 -30.26 -32.31
N ILE A 417 32.56 -30.79 -33.52
CA ILE A 417 31.68 -31.92 -33.80
C ILE A 417 32.44 -33.18 -33.39
N LEU A 418 32.08 -33.76 -32.25
CA LEU A 418 32.51 -35.11 -31.87
C LEU A 418 31.63 -36.13 -32.58
N LEU A 419 32.17 -36.70 -33.66
CA LEU A 419 31.75 -37.98 -34.21
C LEU A 419 32.00 -39.09 -33.17
N MET A 420 30.95 -39.78 -32.73
CA MET A 420 31.08 -41.16 -32.27
C MET A 420 30.35 -42.08 -33.25
N SER A 421 31.15 -42.84 -33.98
CA SER A 421 30.71 -44.00 -34.73
C SER A 421 30.91 -45.26 -33.90
N LYS A 422 29.91 -46.14 -34.00
CA LYS A 422 29.85 -47.58 -33.75
C LYS A 422 29.41 -48.06 -32.37
#